data_AF-A0A2T1DLE0-F1
#
_entry.id   AF-A0A2T1DLE0-F1
#
_cell.length_a   1.000
_cell.length_b   1.000
_cell.length_c   1.000
_cell.angle_alpha   90.00
_cell.angle_beta   90.00
_cell.angle_gamma   90.00
#
_symmetry.space_group_name_H-M   'P 1'
#
loop_
_entity.id
_entity.type
_entity.pdbx_description
1 polymer ?
#
loop_
_entity_poly.entity_id
_entity_poly.type
_entity_poly.pdbx_seq_one_letter_code
_entity_poly.pdbx_strand_id
1 'polypeptide(L)'
;MKNRLKELRQLHQWSQSDLARELGVSRQAVNGFESGKFDPSLDMAFKIASLFNVALEDVFTHEAKNSMQTLVERFTNFLGFEFGFERFTEKAINAIKFADNEAARSQVEPEHLLAGLLADPTTTSTRLLRANGVTLNIETNEHSFESRGNSRFSPQSKFVIELALQVVRLQGKKSIGTEHLLWGLVRLAEIDKTILSELFQQYEIDLETLNKQLAETV
;
A
#
# COMPACT_ATOMS: atom_id res chain seq x y z
N MET A 1 -6.59 7.39 18.35
CA MET A 1 -5.31 8.14 18.27
C MET A 1 -4.46 7.86 19.52
N LYS A 2 -3.12 7.74 19.45
CA LYS A 2 -2.28 7.71 20.67
C LYS A 2 -2.20 9.13 21.23
N ASN A 3 -2.29 9.30 22.54
CA ASN A 3 -2.24 10.61 23.18
C ASN A 3 -1.42 10.58 24.48
N ARG A 4 -0.88 11.73 24.85
CA ARG A 4 -0.09 11.94 26.08
C ARG A 4 -0.85 12.77 27.12
N LEU A 5 -2.18 12.83 27.00
CA LEU A 5 -3.02 13.69 27.83
C LEU A 5 -2.91 13.35 29.32
N LYS A 6 -2.83 12.06 29.64
CA LYS A 6 -2.63 11.58 31.01
C LYS A 6 -1.29 12.04 31.58
N GLU A 7 -0.23 12.01 30.79
CA GLU A 7 1.11 12.45 31.20
C GLU A 7 1.14 13.96 31.45
N LEU A 8 0.62 14.75 30.51
CA LEU A 8 0.53 16.21 30.62
C LEU A 8 -0.30 16.62 31.85
N ARG A 9 -1.44 15.96 32.08
CA ARG A 9 -2.25 16.19 33.27
C ARG A 9 -1.48 15.90 34.56
N GLN A 10 -0.72 14.80 34.60
CA GLN A 10 0.05 14.41 35.79
C GLN A 10 1.22 15.37 36.08
N LEU A 11 1.87 15.91 35.04
CA LEU A 11 2.91 16.94 35.19
C LEU A 11 2.35 18.22 35.84
N HIS A 12 1.10 18.55 35.54
CA HIS A 12 0.37 19.66 36.19
C HIS A 12 -0.27 19.27 37.53
N GLN A 13 -0.05 18.05 38.03
CA GLN A 13 -0.65 17.51 39.26
C GLN A 13 -2.19 17.55 39.28
N TRP A 14 -2.82 17.55 38.11
CA TRP A 14 -4.27 17.63 37.99
C TRP A 14 -4.93 16.25 38.09
N SER A 15 -6.13 16.16 38.66
CA SER A 15 -7.00 15.00 38.52
C SER A 15 -7.79 15.05 37.20
N GLN A 16 -8.37 13.93 36.76
CA GLN A 16 -9.23 13.94 35.56
C GLN A 16 -10.40 14.93 35.70
N SER A 17 -10.88 15.17 36.92
CA SER A 17 -11.92 16.15 37.20
C SER A 17 -11.42 17.59 37.07
N ASP A 18 -10.17 17.86 37.46
CA ASP A 18 -9.56 19.19 37.30
C ASP A 18 -9.36 19.51 35.82
N LEU A 19 -8.81 18.58 35.06
CA LEU A 19 -8.67 18.75 33.61
C LEU A 19 -10.04 18.93 32.92
N ALA A 20 -11.06 18.21 33.38
CA ALA A 20 -12.42 18.35 32.86
C ALA A 20 -12.98 19.75 33.10
N ARG A 21 -12.71 20.33 34.28
CA ARG A 21 -13.08 21.72 34.62
C ARG A 21 -12.39 22.72 33.71
N GLU A 22 -11.08 22.60 33.51
CA GLU A 22 -10.32 23.52 32.63
C GLU A 22 -10.78 23.44 31.17
N LEU A 23 -11.12 22.23 30.70
CA LEU A 23 -11.62 22.02 29.33
C LEU A 23 -13.11 22.32 29.16
N GLY A 24 -13.87 22.48 30.25
CA GLY A 24 -15.33 22.68 30.21
C GLY A 24 -16.08 21.44 29.73
N VAL A 25 -15.62 20.24 30.07
CA VAL A 25 -16.22 18.95 29.69
C VAL A 25 -16.49 18.09 30.92
N SER A 26 -17.16 16.94 30.73
CA SER A 26 -17.36 15.99 31.83
C SER A 26 -16.08 15.21 32.14
N ARG A 27 -15.91 14.75 33.38
CA ARG A 27 -14.82 13.82 33.75
C ARG A 27 -14.81 12.56 32.86
N GLN A 28 -15.99 12.08 32.48
CA GLN A 28 -16.13 10.93 31.58
C GLN A 28 -15.55 11.22 30.20
N ALA A 29 -15.68 12.45 29.71
CA ALA A 29 -15.06 12.88 28.46
C ALA A 29 -13.53 12.82 28.54
N VAL A 30 -12.94 13.37 29.61
CA VAL A 30 -11.49 13.29 29.85
C VAL A 30 -11.01 11.84 29.93
N ASN A 31 -11.73 10.98 30.65
CA ASN A 31 -11.39 9.56 30.69
C ASN A 31 -11.49 8.91 29.29
N GLY A 32 -12.50 9.27 28.51
CA GLY A 32 -12.66 8.82 27.12
C GLY A 32 -11.50 9.22 26.24
N PHE A 33 -11.01 10.46 26.37
CA PHE A 33 -9.85 10.97 25.68
C PHE A 33 -8.56 10.24 26.11
N GLU A 34 -8.28 10.17 27.42
CA GLU A 34 -7.05 9.53 27.94
C GLU A 34 -6.96 8.04 27.60
N SER A 35 -8.08 7.33 27.63
CA SER A 35 -8.14 5.90 27.30
C SER A 35 -8.20 5.61 25.80
N GLY A 36 -8.40 6.63 24.97
CA GLY A 36 -8.59 6.48 23.52
C GLY A 36 -9.94 5.82 23.15
N LYS A 37 -10.92 5.82 24.06
CA LYS A 37 -12.27 5.27 23.80
C LYS A 37 -12.99 6.05 22.68
N PHE A 38 -12.73 7.34 22.58
CA PHE A 38 -13.11 8.19 21.45
C PHE A 38 -12.14 9.34 21.34
N ASP A 39 -11.94 9.82 20.11
CA ASP A 39 -11.06 10.94 19.83
C ASP A 39 -11.78 12.27 20.13
N PRO A 40 -11.08 13.28 20.69
CA PRO A 40 -11.63 14.63 20.80
C PRO A 40 -11.91 15.23 19.42
N SER A 41 -12.89 16.13 19.32
CA SER A 41 -13.06 16.94 18.11
C SER A 41 -11.80 17.77 17.83
N LEU A 42 -11.63 18.22 16.58
CA LEU A 42 -10.47 19.03 16.20
C LEU A 42 -10.34 20.29 17.09
N ASP A 43 -11.45 20.99 17.32
CA ASP A 43 -11.49 22.16 18.20
C ASP A 43 -11.08 21.81 19.64
N MET A 44 -11.54 20.68 20.15
CA MET A 44 -11.16 20.21 21.50
C MET A 44 -9.68 19.83 21.55
N ALA A 45 -9.14 19.22 20.49
CA ALA A 45 -7.74 18.87 20.39
C ALA A 45 -6.83 20.12 20.43
N PHE A 46 -7.18 21.17 19.68
CA PHE A 46 -6.49 22.46 19.75
C PHE A 46 -6.65 23.15 21.10
N LYS A 47 -7.82 23.06 21.72
CA LYS A 47 -8.06 23.60 23.07
C LYS A 47 -7.17 22.90 24.11
N ILE A 48 -7.02 21.58 24.00
CA ILE A 48 -6.14 20.80 24.87
C ILE A 48 -4.66 21.20 24.65
N ALA A 49 -4.21 21.29 23.40
CA ALA A 49 -2.83 21.71 23.10
C ALA A 49 -2.53 23.11 23.64
N SER A 50 -3.47 24.04 23.46
CA SER A 50 -3.38 25.40 23.99
C SER A 50 -3.36 25.43 25.52
N LEU A 51 -4.16 24.59 26.18
CA LEU A 51 -4.22 24.51 27.66
C LEU A 51 -2.86 24.11 28.26
N PHE A 52 -2.15 23.19 27.60
CA PHE A 52 -0.83 22.72 28.05
C PHE A 52 0.35 23.51 27.46
N ASN A 53 0.07 24.49 26.58
CA ASN A 53 1.08 25.30 25.89
C ASN A 53 2.14 24.45 25.16
N VAL A 54 1.67 23.43 24.42
CA VAL A 54 2.51 22.52 23.61
C VAL A 54 1.93 22.42 22.19
N ALA A 55 2.71 21.88 21.25
CA ALA A 55 2.20 21.65 19.91
C ALA A 55 1.11 20.56 19.92
N LEU A 56 0.24 20.56 18.92
CA LEU A 56 -0.84 19.57 18.83
C LEU A 56 -0.28 18.14 18.75
N GLU A 57 0.82 18.00 18.02
CA GLU A 57 1.58 16.77 17.79
C GLU A 57 2.22 16.22 19.08
N ASP A 58 2.55 17.11 20.04
CA ASP A 58 3.11 16.72 21.33
C ASP A 58 2.04 16.12 22.26
N VAL A 59 0.77 16.53 22.09
CA VAL A 59 -0.37 15.97 22.82
C VAL A 59 -0.89 14.70 22.15
N PHE A 60 -1.01 14.74 20.83
CA PHE A 60 -1.68 13.73 20.03
C PHE A 60 -0.75 13.21 18.95
N THR A 61 -0.23 12.02 19.17
CA THR A 61 0.50 11.29 18.14
C THR A 61 -0.50 10.52 17.29
N HIS A 62 -0.74 11.02 16.08
CA HIS A 62 -1.17 10.14 15.01
C HIS A 62 0.06 9.33 14.62
N GLU A 63 0.07 8.02 14.92
CA GLU A 63 0.89 7.15 14.08
C GLU A 63 0.31 7.33 12.69
N ALA A 64 0.99 8.14 11.87
CA ALA A 64 0.80 8.07 10.45
C ALA A 64 1.14 6.62 10.10
N LYS A 65 0.14 5.74 10.07
CA LYS A 65 0.23 4.56 9.22
C LYS A 65 0.75 5.11 7.90
N ASN A 66 1.91 4.61 7.45
CA ASN A 66 2.64 5.11 6.30
C ASN A 66 1.66 5.71 5.29
N SER A 67 1.88 6.93 4.79
CA SER A 67 0.90 7.59 3.91
C SER A 67 0.40 6.65 2.79
N MET A 68 1.29 5.77 2.33
CA MET A 68 1.00 4.59 1.51
C MET A 68 0.03 3.58 2.11
N GLN A 69 0.23 3.11 3.33
CA GLN A 69 -0.65 2.19 4.05
C GLN A 69 -2.03 2.79 4.35
N THR A 70 -2.12 4.10 4.63
CA THR A 70 -3.40 4.80 4.79
C THR A 70 -4.11 4.99 3.44
N LEU A 71 -3.36 5.32 2.39
CA LEU A 71 -3.88 5.34 1.01
C LEU A 71 -4.39 3.95 0.63
N VAL A 72 -3.55 2.92 0.76
CA VAL A 72 -3.90 1.52 0.51
C VAL A 72 -5.13 1.13 1.33
N GLU A 73 -5.24 1.41 2.62
CA GLU A 73 -6.45 1.07 3.40
C GLU A 73 -7.71 1.80 2.91
N ARG A 74 -7.62 3.11 2.64
CA ARG A 74 -8.75 3.90 2.12
C ARG A 74 -9.15 3.45 0.72
N PHE A 75 -8.18 3.10 -0.11
CA PHE A 75 -8.40 2.62 -1.47
C PHE A 75 -8.88 1.16 -1.52
N THR A 76 -8.37 0.28 -0.64
CA THR A 76 -8.83 -1.12 -0.52
C THR A 76 -10.32 -1.15 -0.13
N ASN A 77 -10.73 -0.26 0.77
CA ASN A 77 -12.13 -0.10 1.18
C ASN A 77 -12.99 0.57 0.08
N PHE A 78 -12.40 1.49 -0.71
CA PHE A 78 -13.11 2.18 -1.80
C PHE A 78 -13.29 1.31 -3.06
N LEU A 79 -12.33 0.43 -3.34
CA LEU A 79 -12.33 -0.43 -4.54
C LEU A 79 -12.97 -1.79 -4.32
N GLY A 80 -13.20 -2.19 -3.06
CA GLY A 80 -13.78 -3.49 -2.75
C GLY A 80 -12.95 -4.61 -3.36
N PHE A 81 -11.72 -4.81 -2.86
CA PHE A 81 -10.82 -5.88 -3.31
C PHE A 81 -11.37 -7.31 -3.08
N GLU A 82 -12.63 -7.44 -2.66
CA GLU A 82 -13.44 -8.66 -2.77
C GLU A 82 -13.90 -8.98 -4.20
N PHE A 83 -13.78 -8.05 -5.16
CA PHE A 83 -14.03 -8.37 -6.57
C PHE A 83 -12.84 -9.13 -7.15
N GLY A 84 -13.03 -10.44 -7.33
CA GLY A 84 -12.01 -11.39 -7.77
C GLY A 84 -11.39 -11.11 -9.15
N PHE A 85 -10.62 -12.10 -9.62
CA PHE A 85 -9.79 -12.06 -10.84
C PHE A 85 -10.53 -11.74 -12.15
N GLU A 86 -11.85 -11.52 -12.14
CA GLU A 86 -12.70 -11.22 -13.30
C GLU A 86 -12.28 -9.97 -14.10
N ARG A 87 -11.50 -9.08 -13.47
CA ARG A 87 -10.98 -7.85 -14.11
C ARG A 87 -9.60 -8.04 -14.74
N PHE A 88 -9.00 -9.23 -14.69
CA PHE A 88 -7.68 -9.50 -15.24
C PHE A 88 -7.77 -10.31 -16.53
N THR A 89 -6.80 -10.15 -17.42
CA THR A 89 -6.61 -11.11 -18.52
C THR A 89 -6.09 -12.43 -17.97
N GLU A 90 -6.34 -13.53 -18.67
CA GLU A 90 -5.84 -14.86 -18.27
C GLU A 90 -4.32 -14.87 -18.02
N LYS A 91 -3.56 -14.22 -18.89
CA LYS A 91 -2.10 -14.05 -18.75
C LYS A 91 -1.72 -13.31 -17.46
N ALA A 92 -2.45 -12.25 -17.10
CA ALA A 92 -2.21 -11.53 -15.86
C ALA A 92 -2.61 -12.36 -14.62
N ILE A 93 -3.68 -13.15 -14.70
CA ILE A 93 -4.06 -14.10 -13.65
C ILE A 93 -2.95 -15.13 -13.43
N ASN A 94 -2.41 -15.70 -14.51
CA ASN A 94 -1.34 -16.70 -14.43
C ASN A 94 -0.06 -16.12 -13.83
N ALA A 95 0.30 -14.88 -14.18
CA ALA A 95 1.42 -14.16 -13.55
C ALA A 95 1.21 -13.98 -12.03
N ILE A 96 0.00 -13.61 -11.60
CA ILE A 96 -0.31 -13.46 -10.17
C ILE A 96 -0.28 -14.81 -9.44
N LYS A 97 -0.81 -15.87 -10.06
CA LYS A 97 -0.76 -17.22 -9.47
C LYS A 97 0.68 -17.72 -9.35
N PHE A 98 1.53 -17.42 -10.31
CA PHE A 98 2.96 -17.70 -10.21
C PHE A 98 3.57 -16.97 -9.01
N ALA A 99 3.30 -15.67 -8.89
CA ALA A 99 3.77 -14.86 -7.76
C ALA A 99 3.31 -15.42 -6.39
N ASP A 100 2.05 -15.87 -6.30
CA ASP A 100 1.49 -16.52 -5.10
C ASP A 100 2.20 -17.84 -4.78
N ASN A 101 2.47 -18.65 -5.80
CA ASN A 101 3.19 -19.92 -5.64
C ASN A 101 4.64 -19.69 -5.18
N GLU A 102 5.33 -18.72 -5.78
CA GLU A 102 6.72 -18.35 -5.45
C GLU A 102 6.81 -17.81 -4.01
N ALA A 103 5.85 -16.99 -3.58
CA ALA A 103 5.76 -16.52 -2.19
C ALA A 103 5.47 -17.66 -1.18
N ALA A 104 5.02 -18.81 -1.67
CA ALA A 104 4.70 -20.00 -0.91
C ALA A 104 3.73 -19.75 0.27
N ARG A 105 4.25 -19.58 1.48
CA ARG A 105 3.46 -19.33 2.72
C ARG A 105 3.59 -17.89 3.22
N SER A 106 4.42 -17.09 2.58
CA SER A 106 4.70 -15.69 2.92
C SER A 106 3.71 -14.75 2.23
N GLN A 107 3.88 -13.44 2.44
CA GLN A 107 3.14 -12.45 1.66
C GLN A 107 3.69 -12.36 0.24
N VAL A 108 2.82 -12.11 -0.74
CA VAL A 108 3.23 -11.83 -2.11
C VAL A 108 3.81 -10.42 -2.15
N GLU A 109 5.13 -10.34 -2.16
CA GLU A 109 5.90 -9.10 -2.31
C GLU A 109 6.08 -8.70 -3.79
N PRO A 110 6.41 -7.42 -4.08
CA PRO A 110 6.64 -6.94 -5.44
C PRO A 110 7.63 -7.75 -6.27
N GLU A 111 8.68 -8.33 -5.68
CA GLU A 111 9.61 -9.20 -6.39
C GLU A 111 8.95 -10.47 -6.97
N HIS A 112 7.98 -11.03 -6.25
CA HIS A 112 7.23 -12.19 -6.73
C HIS A 112 6.33 -11.81 -7.91
N LEU A 113 5.73 -10.61 -7.87
CA LEU A 113 4.97 -10.08 -9.00
C LEU A 113 5.86 -9.90 -10.24
N LEU A 114 7.05 -9.34 -10.07
CA LEU A 114 8.03 -9.20 -11.17
C LEU A 114 8.41 -10.57 -11.75
N ALA A 115 8.69 -11.56 -10.89
CA ALA A 115 8.98 -12.92 -11.32
C ALA A 115 7.80 -13.55 -12.10
N GLY A 116 6.57 -13.38 -11.60
CA GLY A 116 5.37 -13.83 -12.29
C GLY A 116 5.17 -13.17 -13.66
N LEU A 117 5.52 -11.89 -13.81
CA LEU A 117 5.47 -11.18 -15.09
C LEU A 117 6.55 -11.61 -16.08
N LEU A 118 7.62 -12.27 -15.63
CA LEU A 118 8.69 -12.85 -16.44
C LEU A 118 8.45 -14.33 -16.80
N ALA A 119 7.51 -14.99 -16.10
CA ALA A 119 7.26 -16.43 -16.20
C ALA A 119 6.65 -16.88 -17.54
N ASP A 120 5.89 -16.00 -18.22
CA ASP A 120 5.34 -16.29 -19.55
C ASP A 120 6.04 -15.42 -20.61
N PRO A 121 6.89 -16.02 -21.48
CA PRO A 121 7.64 -15.29 -22.51
C PRO A 121 6.76 -14.69 -23.61
N THR A 122 5.48 -15.07 -23.68
CA THR A 122 4.52 -14.59 -24.70
C THR A 122 3.75 -13.35 -24.25
N THR A 123 4.01 -12.83 -23.06
CA THR A 123 3.32 -11.66 -22.51
C THR A 123 3.96 -10.35 -22.96
N THR A 124 3.15 -9.29 -22.97
CA THR A 124 3.63 -7.93 -23.25
C THR A 124 4.66 -7.49 -22.21
N SER A 125 4.46 -7.83 -20.92
CA SER A 125 5.40 -7.50 -19.85
C SER A 125 6.76 -8.14 -20.07
N THR A 126 6.84 -9.45 -20.35
CA THR A 126 8.12 -10.13 -20.57
C THR A 126 8.83 -9.57 -21.79
N ARG A 127 8.10 -9.30 -22.88
CA ARG A 127 8.68 -8.70 -24.08
C ARG A 127 9.31 -7.34 -23.77
N LEU A 128 8.62 -6.49 -23.02
CA LEU A 128 9.14 -5.18 -22.60
C LEU A 128 10.35 -5.33 -21.67
N LEU A 129 10.26 -6.17 -20.65
CA LEU A 129 11.37 -6.42 -19.72
C LEU A 129 12.62 -6.94 -20.44
N ARG A 130 12.48 -7.91 -21.35
CA ARG A 130 13.60 -8.44 -22.16
C ARG A 130 14.19 -7.42 -23.12
N ALA A 131 13.35 -6.57 -23.72
CA ALA A 131 13.82 -5.49 -24.59
C ALA A 131 14.64 -4.43 -23.84
N ASN A 132 14.52 -4.38 -22.50
CA ASN A 132 15.20 -3.42 -21.64
C ASN A 132 16.23 -4.07 -20.71
N GLY A 133 16.79 -5.24 -21.06
CA GLY A 133 17.96 -5.81 -20.37
C GLY A 133 17.73 -7.10 -19.60
N VAL A 134 16.48 -7.52 -19.35
CA VAL A 134 16.24 -8.78 -18.64
C VAL A 134 16.65 -9.98 -19.49
N THR A 135 17.70 -10.69 -19.05
CA THR A 135 18.16 -11.95 -19.68
C THR A 135 17.63 -13.20 -18.96
N LEU A 136 16.95 -13.02 -17.83
CA LEU A 136 16.44 -14.11 -17.02
C LEU A 136 15.32 -14.88 -17.75
N ASN A 137 15.50 -16.20 -17.87
CA ASN A 137 14.46 -17.11 -18.34
C ASN A 137 13.85 -17.83 -17.14
N ILE A 138 12.68 -17.34 -16.71
CA ILE A 138 11.85 -18.07 -15.75
C ILE A 138 10.93 -18.95 -16.59
N GLU A 139 11.32 -20.20 -16.80
CA GLU A 139 10.49 -21.18 -17.50
C GLU A 139 9.64 -21.94 -16.48
N THR A 140 8.33 -21.93 -16.68
CA THR A 140 7.40 -22.68 -15.84
C THR A 140 6.96 -23.95 -16.55
N ASN A 141 7.09 -25.10 -15.90
CA ASN A 141 6.62 -26.38 -16.44
C ASN A 141 5.11 -26.61 -16.26
N GLU A 142 4.40 -25.71 -15.56
CA GLU A 142 3.03 -25.95 -15.12
C GLU A 142 2.13 -24.74 -15.40
N HIS A 143 1.22 -24.89 -16.37
CA HIS A 143 0.18 -23.89 -16.69
C HIS A 143 -1.02 -23.94 -15.72
N SER A 144 -0.92 -24.68 -14.62
CA SER A 144 -2.01 -24.89 -13.66
C SER A 144 -1.55 -24.61 -12.24
N PHE A 145 -1.15 -23.38 -11.97
CA PHE A 145 -0.98 -22.92 -10.59
C PHE A 145 -2.36 -22.92 -9.89
N GLU A 146 -2.52 -23.75 -8.87
CA GLU A 146 -3.67 -23.68 -7.97
C GLU A 146 -3.50 -22.49 -7.04
N SER A 147 -4.46 -21.55 -7.07
CA SER A 147 -4.47 -20.45 -6.10
C SER A 147 -4.77 -21.03 -4.72
N ARG A 148 -3.97 -20.66 -3.71
CA ARG A 148 -4.20 -21.09 -2.31
C ARG A 148 -5.44 -20.46 -1.67
N GLY A 149 -6.27 -19.76 -2.44
CA GLY A 149 -7.59 -19.27 -2.04
C GLY A 149 -7.58 -18.03 -1.15
N ASN A 150 -6.40 -17.54 -0.73
CA ASN A 150 -6.30 -16.27 -0.02
C ASN A 150 -4.86 -15.72 -0.07
N SER A 151 -4.41 -15.34 -1.27
CA SER A 151 -3.08 -14.73 -1.48
C SER A 151 -2.91 -13.52 -0.59
N ARG A 152 -1.97 -13.59 0.35
CA ARG A 152 -1.68 -12.49 1.26
C ARG A 152 -0.76 -11.50 0.55
N PHE A 153 -1.30 -10.61 -0.27
CA PHE A 153 -0.48 -9.54 -0.87
C PHE A 153 0.03 -8.57 0.18
N SER A 154 1.29 -8.17 0.06
CA SER A 154 1.85 -7.08 0.87
C SER A 154 1.20 -5.73 0.51
N PRO A 155 1.32 -4.71 1.38
CA PRO A 155 0.80 -3.37 1.08
C PRO A 155 1.30 -2.82 -0.26
N GLN A 156 2.57 -3.07 -0.60
CA GLN A 156 3.20 -2.65 -1.85
C GLN A 156 2.61 -3.39 -3.06
N SER A 157 2.43 -4.71 -2.98
CA SER A 157 1.80 -5.48 -4.05
C SER A 157 0.34 -5.09 -4.29
N LYS A 158 -0.40 -4.79 -3.22
CA LYS A 158 -1.77 -4.25 -3.34
C LYS A 158 -1.77 -2.91 -4.08
N PHE A 159 -0.83 -2.04 -3.76
CA PHE A 159 -0.68 -0.75 -4.43
C PHE A 159 -0.34 -0.91 -5.92
N VAL A 160 0.54 -1.85 -6.30
CA VAL A 160 0.83 -2.17 -7.71
C VAL A 160 -0.44 -2.56 -8.47
N ILE A 161 -1.23 -3.47 -7.90
CA ILE A 161 -2.49 -3.92 -8.51
C ILE A 161 -3.48 -2.76 -8.62
N GLU A 162 -3.51 -1.89 -7.61
CA GLU A 162 -4.36 -0.71 -7.59
C GLU A 162 -4.01 0.28 -8.71
N LEU A 163 -2.73 0.59 -8.86
CA LEU A 163 -2.21 1.42 -9.95
C LEU A 163 -2.60 0.85 -11.31
N ALA A 164 -2.46 -0.48 -11.49
CA ALA A 164 -2.86 -1.17 -12.70
C ALA A 164 -4.38 -1.04 -12.98
N LEU A 165 -5.22 -1.12 -11.95
CA LEU A 165 -6.67 -0.92 -12.08
C LEU A 165 -7.02 0.53 -12.43
N GLN A 166 -6.36 1.51 -11.80
CA GLN A 166 -6.61 2.92 -12.05
C GLN A 166 -6.29 3.30 -13.50
N VAL A 167 -5.15 2.85 -14.03
CA VAL A 167 -4.74 3.17 -15.40
C VAL A 167 -5.67 2.53 -16.44
N VAL A 168 -6.11 1.28 -16.22
CA VAL A 168 -7.12 0.61 -17.06
C VAL A 168 -8.44 1.38 -17.09
N ARG A 169 -8.89 1.88 -15.92
CA ARG A 169 -10.11 2.69 -15.82
C ARG A 169 -9.98 4.02 -16.55
N LEU A 170 -8.86 4.72 -16.39
CA LEU A 170 -8.60 5.99 -17.08
C LEU A 170 -8.61 5.83 -18.61
N GLN A 171 -8.19 4.67 -19.10
CA GLN A 171 -8.19 4.35 -20.53
C GLN A 171 -9.53 3.83 -21.05
N GLY A 172 -10.50 3.59 -20.17
CA GLY A 172 -11.76 2.94 -20.54
C GLY A 172 -11.59 1.47 -20.98
N LYS A 173 -10.46 0.83 -20.68
CA LYS A 173 -10.24 -0.60 -20.94
C LYS A 173 -11.01 -1.44 -19.93
N LYS A 174 -11.38 -2.67 -20.33
CA LYS A 174 -12.20 -3.58 -19.50
C LYS A 174 -11.39 -4.47 -18.57
N SER A 175 -10.13 -4.73 -18.90
CA SER A 175 -9.32 -5.76 -18.25
C SER A 175 -7.88 -5.31 -18.02
N ILE A 176 -7.32 -5.74 -16.90
CA ILE A 176 -5.93 -5.55 -16.47
C ILE A 176 -5.08 -6.64 -17.14
N GLY A 177 -4.22 -6.20 -18.05
CA GLY A 177 -3.18 -7.03 -18.67
C GLY A 177 -1.85 -7.00 -17.92
N THR A 178 -0.91 -7.81 -18.39
CA THR A 178 0.44 -7.93 -17.81
C THR A 178 1.25 -6.62 -17.87
N GLU A 179 1.04 -5.83 -18.92
CA GLU A 179 1.64 -4.50 -19.12
C GLU A 179 1.15 -3.47 -18.08
N HIS A 180 -0.10 -3.59 -17.64
CA HIS A 180 -0.66 -2.70 -16.62
C HIS A 180 -0.09 -3.04 -15.23
N LEU A 181 0.09 -4.33 -14.93
CA LEU A 181 0.79 -4.78 -13.73
C LEU A 181 2.27 -4.33 -13.73
N LEU A 182 2.95 -4.46 -14.87
CA LEU A 182 4.32 -3.98 -15.03
C LEU A 182 4.41 -2.45 -14.85
N TRP A 183 3.45 -1.71 -15.41
CA TRP A 183 3.35 -0.26 -15.18
C TRP A 183 3.21 0.07 -13.70
N GLY A 184 2.37 -0.65 -12.96
CA GLY A 184 2.24 -0.49 -11.51
C GLY A 184 3.55 -0.73 -10.75
N LEU A 185 4.32 -1.75 -11.14
CA LEU A 185 5.65 -2.03 -10.55
C LEU A 185 6.65 -0.91 -10.83
N VAL A 186 6.70 -0.40 -12.07
CA VAL A 186 7.60 0.70 -12.43
C VAL A 186 7.25 1.97 -11.65
N ARG A 187 5.96 2.29 -11.49
CA ARG A 187 5.52 3.43 -10.66
C ARG A 187 5.87 3.25 -9.19
N LEU A 188 5.74 2.04 -8.66
CA LEU A 188 6.17 1.75 -7.29
C LEU A 188 7.68 1.99 -7.15
N ALA A 189 8.51 1.53 -8.10
CA ALA A 189 9.96 1.73 -8.09
C ALA A 189 10.39 3.20 -8.18
N GLU A 190 9.58 4.06 -8.80
CA GLU A 190 9.82 5.51 -8.85
C GLU A 190 9.53 6.20 -7.50
N ILE A 191 8.48 5.75 -6.81
CA ILE A 191 8.02 6.32 -5.54
C ILE A 191 8.88 5.83 -4.38
N ASP A 192 9.21 4.54 -4.37
CA ASP A 192 9.88 3.86 -3.28
C ASP A 192 11.21 3.28 -3.77
N LYS A 193 12.32 3.93 -3.41
CA LYS A 193 13.69 3.49 -3.74
C LYS A 193 14.14 2.34 -2.83
N THR A 194 13.34 1.29 -2.75
CA THR A 194 13.57 0.09 -1.92
C THR A 194 14.02 -1.09 -2.78
N ILE A 195 13.76 -2.32 -2.31
CA ILE A 195 14.16 -3.61 -2.89
C ILE A 195 13.83 -3.71 -4.38
N LEU A 196 12.74 -3.09 -4.84
CA LEU A 196 12.37 -3.15 -6.26
C LEU A 196 13.38 -2.41 -7.14
N SER A 197 13.81 -1.21 -6.75
CA SER A 197 14.82 -0.45 -7.49
C SER A 197 16.17 -1.17 -7.52
N GLU A 198 16.54 -1.82 -6.41
CA GLU A 198 17.74 -2.67 -6.34
C GLU A 198 17.63 -3.89 -7.26
N LEU A 199 16.46 -4.54 -7.32
CA LEU A 199 16.21 -5.64 -8.25
C LEU A 199 16.23 -5.20 -9.71
N PHE A 200 15.59 -4.07 -10.05
CA PHE A 200 15.66 -3.51 -11.40
C PHE A 200 17.10 -3.23 -11.81
N GLN A 201 17.91 -2.70 -10.89
CA GLN A 201 19.34 -2.48 -11.13
C GLN A 201 20.13 -3.79 -11.26
N GLN A 202 19.86 -4.80 -10.41
CA GLN A 202 20.49 -6.11 -10.47
C GLN A 202 20.20 -6.83 -11.78
N TYR A 203 18.98 -6.69 -12.31
CA TYR A 203 18.60 -7.23 -13.61
C TYR A 203 19.03 -6.34 -14.80
N GLU A 204 19.81 -5.28 -14.52
CA GLU A 204 20.30 -4.32 -15.52
C GLU A 204 19.17 -3.74 -16.39
N ILE A 205 18.00 -3.53 -15.77
CA ILE A 205 16.83 -3.05 -16.48
C ILE A 205 16.99 -1.55 -16.73
N ASP A 206 16.95 -1.16 -18.00
CA ASP A 206 16.83 0.24 -18.40
C ASP A 206 15.43 0.75 -18.07
N LEU A 207 15.28 1.25 -16.84
CA LEU A 207 14.00 1.74 -16.30
C LEU A 207 13.50 2.97 -17.08
N GLU A 208 14.39 3.80 -17.60
CA GLU A 208 14.03 5.01 -18.36
C GLU A 208 13.39 4.62 -19.69
N THR A 209 14.04 3.75 -20.45
CA THR A 209 13.51 3.25 -21.73
C THR A 209 12.25 2.42 -21.52
N LEU A 210 12.22 1.57 -20.48
CA LEU A 210 11.05 0.76 -20.14
C LEU A 210 9.83 1.64 -19.82
N ASN A 211 10.01 2.69 -19.02
CA ASN A 211 8.94 3.61 -18.65
C ASN A 211 8.36 4.33 -19.87
N LYS A 212 9.22 4.75 -20.81
CA LYS A 212 8.80 5.36 -22.08
C LYS A 212 7.97 4.39 -22.94
N GLN A 213 8.44 3.15 -23.10
CA GLN A 213 7.71 2.13 -23.87
C GLN A 213 6.37 1.75 -23.22
N LEU A 214 6.33 1.70 -21.89
CA LEU A 214 5.09 1.47 -21.14
C LEU A 214 4.08 2.60 -21.33
N ALA A 215 4.52 3.87 -21.38
CA ALA A 215 3.64 5.01 -21.64
C ALA A 215 3.00 4.98 -23.04
N GLU A 216 3.65 4.33 -24.01
CA GLU A 216 3.10 4.11 -25.36
C GLU A 216 2.18 2.88 -25.43
N THR A 217 2.36 1.91 -24.53
CA THR A 217 1.65 0.63 -24.54
C THR A 217 0.39 0.64 -23.69
N VAL A 218 0.49 1.27 -22.52
CA VAL A 218 -0.59 1.39 -21.54
C VAL A 218 -1.38 2.61 -21.92
#